data_AF-A0A5S3RWT9-F1
#
_entry.id   AF-A0A5S3RWT9-F1
#
_cell.length_a   1.000
_cell.length_b   1.000
_cell.length_c   1.000
_cell.angle_alpha   90.00
_cell.angle_beta   90.00
_cell.angle_gamma   90.00
#
_symmetry.space_group_name_H-M   'P 1'
#
loop_
_entity.id
_entity.type
_entity.pdbx_description
1 polymer ?
#
loop_
_entity_poly.entity_id
_entity_poly.type
_entity_poly.pdbx_seq_one_letter_code
_entity_poly.pdbx_strand_id
1 'polypeptide(L)'
;MFNKLTVMCVLLTAFFSQVAVANLLISPTRVTFDERQRSAKVTVINNSNEQRTYRVVWSEKQALPTGGYKNLEQVSEGSLSPMTRLSPKQVTLAPGEKQTVKIAVRKPKGLQPGEYRSHLLFQALPNENTEQKSGIQINMIMSFSIPVIFREQAEQPKVTIAQASIVKSADQAKPQIQVQLQRHTNFSSYGKLSAYVKNASGGQEKIAEISNLSVYPEVDTVTATLSLFKDKQLPANGDVLIDYKGAEEYNAVDFASYTLAIGK
;
A
#
# COMPACT_ATOMS: atom_id res chain seq x y z
N MET A 1 25.83 44.87 1.06
CA MET A 1 24.56 45.19 1.77
C MET A 1 23.49 44.25 1.24
N PHE A 2 23.18 43.18 1.97
CA PHE A 2 22.10 42.27 1.56
C PHE A 2 20.79 43.06 1.52
N ASN A 3 20.14 43.08 0.35
CA ASN A 3 18.92 43.84 0.14
C ASN A 3 17.85 43.25 1.09
N LYS A 4 17.33 44.07 2.02
CA LYS A 4 16.36 43.64 3.04
C LYS A 4 15.15 42.92 2.42
N LEU A 5 14.84 43.24 1.15
CA LEU A 5 13.80 42.61 0.35
C LEU A 5 14.10 41.14 -0.02
N THR A 6 15.37 40.79 -0.28
CA THR A 6 15.79 39.42 -0.61
C THR A 6 15.77 38.52 0.63
N VAL A 7 16.18 39.06 1.79
CA VAL A 7 16.08 38.35 3.07
C VAL A 7 14.62 38.10 3.45
N MET A 8 13.72 39.06 3.18
CA MET A 8 12.29 38.93 3.44
C MET A 8 11.60 37.87 2.55
N CYS A 9 12.00 37.74 1.27
CA CYS A 9 11.47 36.71 0.38
C CYS A 9 11.96 35.28 0.73
N VAL A 10 13.17 35.13 1.26
CA VAL A 10 13.68 33.83 1.74
C VAL A 10 12.99 33.41 3.04
N LEU A 11 12.65 34.36 3.91
CA LEU A 11 11.87 34.08 5.13
C LEU A 11 10.40 33.73 4.85
N LEU A 12 9.77 34.30 3.82
CA LEU A 12 8.38 33.96 3.46
C LEU A 12 8.20 32.56 2.85
N THR A 13 9.23 32.03 2.18
CA THR A 13 9.18 30.71 1.54
C THR A 13 9.40 29.56 2.51
N ALA A 14 10.01 29.80 3.68
CA ALA A 14 10.23 28.80 4.72
C ALA A 14 8.95 28.40 5.50
N PHE A 15 7.89 29.22 5.44
CA PHE A 15 6.66 28.98 6.21
C PHE A 15 5.59 28.14 5.49
N PHE A 16 5.79 27.78 4.22
CA PHE A 16 4.89 26.85 3.51
C PHE A 16 5.35 25.40 3.62
N SER A 17 5.74 24.98 4.82
CA SER A 17 5.82 23.55 5.14
C SER A 17 4.38 23.04 5.28
N GLN A 18 3.83 22.49 4.20
CA GLN A 18 2.58 21.75 4.30
C GLN A 18 2.83 20.54 5.20
N VAL A 19 2.48 20.66 6.48
CA VAL A 19 2.42 19.52 7.39
C VAL A 19 1.33 18.61 6.83
N ALA A 20 1.72 17.48 6.27
CA ALA A 20 0.79 16.42 5.95
C ALA A 20 0.25 15.87 7.27
N VAL A 21 -0.92 16.36 7.69
CA VAL A 21 -1.58 15.89 8.92
C VAL A 21 -2.31 14.60 8.61
N ALA A 22 -1.69 13.47 8.93
CA ALA A 22 -2.40 12.20 8.97
C ALA A 22 -3.26 12.16 10.24
N ASN A 23 -4.58 12.22 10.12
CA ASN A 23 -5.49 12.29 11.28
C ASN A 23 -5.57 10.97 12.07
N LEU A 24 -5.12 9.86 11.50
CA LEU A 24 -5.06 8.55 12.13
C LEU A 24 -3.79 7.82 11.71
N LEU A 25 -3.02 7.35 12.69
CA LEU A 25 -1.92 6.42 12.49
C LEU A 25 -2.43 5.00 12.75
N ILE A 26 -2.14 4.08 11.84
CA ILE A 26 -2.48 2.66 11.96
C ILE A 26 -1.19 1.83 11.86
N SER A 27 -0.96 0.93 12.81
CA SER A 27 0.19 0.03 12.80
C SER A 27 -0.16 -1.38 13.28
N PRO A 28 0.18 -2.44 12.53
CA PRO A 28 0.80 -2.41 11.20
C PRO A 28 -0.21 -1.99 10.11
N THR A 29 0.29 -1.65 8.92
CA THR A 29 -0.52 -1.31 7.73
C THR A 29 -0.93 -2.54 6.90
N ARG A 30 -0.47 -3.72 7.32
CA ARG A 30 -0.79 -5.04 6.75
C ARG A 30 -0.70 -6.07 7.87
N VAL A 31 -1.63 -7.01 7.91
CA VAL A 31 -1.62 -8.10 8.88
C VAL A 31 -1.58 -9.42 8.14
N THR A 32 -0.60 -10.26 8.46
CA THR A 32 -0.50 -11.63 7.99
C THR A 32 -0.54 -12.57 9.18
N PHE A 33 -1.30 -13.65 9.04
CA PHE A 33 -1.30 -14.76 9.96
C PHE A 33 -0.57 -15.93 9.31
N ASP A 34 0.44 -16.44 10.00
CA ASP A 34 0.98 -17.77 9.70
C ASP A 34 0.10 -18.87 10.33
N GLU A 35 0.42 -20.14 10.06
CA GLU A 35 -0.35 -21.28 10.55
C GLU A 35 -0.40 -21.41 12.07
N ARG A 36 0.50 -20.78 12.82
CA ARG A 36 0.59 -20.88 14.28
C ARG A 36 -0.11 -19.69 14.96
N GLN A 37 -0.14 -18.54 14.29
CA GLN A 37 -0.77 -17.34 14.80
C GLN A 37 -2.29 -17.40 14.61
N ARG A 38 -3.02 -17.13 15.69
CA ARG A 38 -4.49 -17.05 15.71
C ARG A 38 -5.01 -15.69 16.14
N SER A 39 -4.12 -14.79 16.57
CA SER A 39 -4.50 -13.44 16.95
C SER A 39 -3.45 -12.42 16.56
N ALA A 40 -3.89 -11.27 16.08
CA ALA A 40 -3.06 -10.13 15.76
C ALA A 40 -3.62 -8.87 16.45
N LYS A 41 -2.76 -7.87 16.60
CA LYS A 41 -3.10 -6.56 17.18
C LYS A 41 -2.81 -5.48 16.15
N VAL A 42 -3.80 -4.62 15.91
CA VAL A 42 -3.65 -3.40 15.14
C VAL A 42 -3.83 -2.24 16.10
N THR A 43 -2.82 -1.40 16.17
CA THR A 43 -2.81 -0.19 16.99
C THR A 43 -3.25 0.98 16.14
N VAL A 44 -4.17 1.77 16.67
CA VAL A 44 -4.61 3.03 16.07
C VAL A 44 -4.33 4.18 17.03
N ILE A 45 -3.79 5.28 16.50
CA ILE A 45 -3.48 6.49 17.26
C ILE A 45 -4.13 7.68 16.56
N ASN A 46 -4.92 8.45 17.30
CA ASN A 46 -5.48 9.69 16.79
C ASN A 46 -4.39 10.78 16.77
N ASN A 47 -3.85 11.05 15.58
CA ASN A 47 -2.83 12.07 15.36
C ASN A 47 -3.43 13.45 15.04
N SER A 48 -4.76 13.58 15.06
CA SER A 48 -5.43 14.89 14.95
C SER A 48 -5.52 15.61 16.30
N ASN A 49 -5.91 16.88 16.25
CA ASN A 49 -6.16 17.74 17.41
C ASN A 49 -7.61 17.66 17.94
N GLU A 50 -8.45 16.82 17.36
CA GLU A 50 -9.87 16.66 17.73
C GLU A 50 -10.17 15.23 18.16
N GLN A 51 -11.21 15.03 18.96
CA GLN A 51 -11.71 13.69 19.23
C GLN A 51 -12.29 13.07 17.95
N ARG A 52 -12.00 11.79 17.70
CA ARG A 52 -12.47 11.05 16.53
C ARG A 52 -13.04 9.70 16.92
N THR A 53 -14.14 9.32 16.28
CA THR A 53 -14.74 7.98 16.45
C THR A 53 -14.64 7.20 15.14
N TYR A 54 -14.22 5.94 15.22
CA TYR A 54 -14.13 5.03 14.09
C TYR A 54 -14.92 3.76 14.37
N ARG A 55 -15.74 3.34 13.41
CA ARG A 55 -16.29 1.99 13.36
C ARG A 55 -15.27 1.07 12.69
N VAL A 56 -15.05 -0.09 13.28
CA VAL A 56 -14.11 -1.10 12.80
C VAL A 56 -14.91 -2.24 12.17
N VAL A 57 -14.87 -2.34 10.85
CA VAL A 57 -15.65 -3.31 10.08
C VAL A 57 -14.79 -4.06 9.07
N TRP A 58 -15.28 -5.20 8.61
CA TRP A 58 -14.70 -5.88 7.46
C TRP A 58 -15.21 -5.25 6.16
N SER A 59 -14.34 -5.16 5.17
CA SER A 59 -14.64 -4.76 3.80
C SER A 59 -14.03 -5.78 2.85
N GLU A 60 -14.89 -6.39 2.04
CA GLU A 60 -14.48 -7.36 1.03
C GLU A 60 -14.05 -6.62 -0.23
N LYS A 61 -12.87 -6.98 -0.75
CA LYS A 61 -12.30 -6.32 -1.92
C LYS A 61 -11.53 -7.31 -2.76
N GLN A 62 -11.65 -7.16 -4.07
CA GLN A 62 -10.88 -7.89 -5.06
C GLN A 62 -9.82 -6.96 -5.67
N ALA A 63 -8.60 -7.46 -5.79
CA ALA A 63 -7.52 -6.74 -6.46
C ALA A 63 -7.77 -6.63 -7.97
N LEU A 64 -7.31 -5.55 -8.57
CA LEU A 64 -7.38 -5.33 -10.01
C LEU A 64 -6.02 -5.57 -10.68
N PRO A 65 -5.98 -6.04 -11.94
CA PRO A 65 -4.74 -6.26 -12.68
C PRO A 65 -3.81 -5.05 -12.78
N THR A 66 -4.35 -3.84 -12.78
CA THR A 66 -3.57 -2.59 -12.90
C THR A 66 -3.30 -1.93 -11.54
N GLY A 67 -3.49 -2.66 -10.45
CA GLY A 67 -3.45 -2.13 -9.09
C GLY A 67 -4.78 -1.52 -8.65
N GLY A 68 -4.89 -1.25 -7.35
CA GLY A 68 -6.15 -0.84 -6.72
C GLY A 68 -7.09 -2.02 -6.46
N TYR A 69 -8.32 -1.68 -6.06
CA TYR A 69 -9.31 -2.64 -5.60
C TYR A 69 -10.71 -2.30 -6.11
N LYS A 70 -11.50 -3.36 -6.37
CA LYS A 70 -12.96 -3.29 -6.47
C LYS A 70 -13.58 -3.78 -5.17
N ASN A 71 -14.52 -3.02 -4.61
CA ASN A 71 -15.29 -3.49 -3.46
C ASN A 71 -16.24 -4.62 -3.89
N LEU A 72 -16.35 -5.65 -3.04
CA LEU A 72 -17.32 -6.72 -3.20
C LEU A 72 -18.50 -6.46 -2.26
N GLU A 73 -19.73 -6.63 -2.76
CA GLU A 73 -20.95 -6.47 -1.96
C GLU A 73 -21.18 -7.66 -1.02
N GLN A 74 -20.67 -8.83 -1.41
CA GLN A 74 -20.84 -10.08 -0.69
C GLN A 74 -19.48 -10.71 -0.38
N VAL A 75 -19.48 -11.53 0.66
CA VAL A 75 -18.36 -12.39 1.04
C VAL A 75 -18.11 -13.42 -0.07
N SER A 76 -16.85 -13.61 -0.45
CA SER A 76 -16.44 -14.65 -1.40
C SER A 76 -15.79 -15.84 -0.68
N GLU A 77 -15.52 -16.92 -1.39
CA GLU A 77 -14.81 -18.08 -0.82
C GLU A 77 -13.40 -17.72 -0.31
N GLY A 78 -12.77 -16.71 -0.93
CA GLY A 78 -11.48 -16.17 -0.50
C GLY A 78 -11.56 -15.16 0.65
N SER A 79 -12.75 -14.85 1.17
CA SER A 79 -12.90 -13.87 2.25
C SER A 79 -12.49 -14.44 3.61
N LEU A 80 -11.73 -13.64 4.37
CA LEU A 80 -11.27 -13.97 5.72
C LEU A 80 -12.31 -13.59 6.80
N SER A 81 -13.19 -12.63 6.53
CA SER A 81 -14.13 -12.08 7.51
C SER A 81 -15.04 -13.12 8.20
N PRO A 82 -15.55 -14.19 7.56
CA PRO A 82 -16.46 -15.14 8.22
C PRO A 82 -15.79 -15.94 9.35
N MET A 83 -14.50 -16.22 9.18
CA MET A 83 -13.71 -17.00 10.13
C MET A 83 -12.95 -16.13 11.12
N THR A 84 -13.26 -14.84 11.24
CA THR A 84 -12.56 -13.92 12.15
C THR A 84 -13.49 -13.24 13.15
N ARG A 85 -12.90 -12.72 14.23
CA ARG A 85 -13.54 -11.91 15.26
C ARG A 85 -12.71 -10.65 15.48
N LEU A 86 -13.40 -9.53 15.66
CA LEU A 86 -12.82 -8.20 15.88
C LEU A 86 -13.26 -7.66 17.23
N SER A 87 -12.33 -7.07 17.97
CA SER A 87 -12.65 -6.36 19.20
C SER A 87 -11.66 -5.22 19.48
N PRO A 88 -12.14 -3.99 19.80
CA PRO A 88 -13.53 -3.56 19.76
C PRO A 88 -14.02 -3.31 18.31
N LYS A 89 -15.34 -3.19 18.12
CA LYS A 89 -15.96 -2.83 16.83
C LYS A 89 -16.11 -1.32 16.62
N GLN A 90 -15.85 -0.53 17.65
CA GLN A 90 -15.84 0.93 17.60
C GLN A 90 -14.78 1.44 18.56
N VAL A 91 -14.09 2.51 18.17
CA VAL A 91 -13.08 3.18 18.98
C VAL A 91 -13.36 4.67 18.95
N THR A 92 -13.37 5.31 20.11
CA THR A 92 -13.40 6.77 20.26
C THR A 92 -12.08 7.17 20.86
N LEU A 93 -11.39 8.12 20.24
CA LEU A 93 -10.01 8.48 20.55
C LEU A 93 -9.91 9.99 20.74
N ALA A 94 -9.50 10.43 21.92
CA ALA A 94 -9.04 11.79 22.16
C ALA A 94 -7.74 12.09 21.35
N PRO A 95 -7.33 13.36 21.22
CA PRO A 95 -6.05 13.71 20.60
C PRO A 95 -4.88 12.98 21.25
N GLY A 96 -4.06 12.30 20.44
CA GLY A 96 -2.93 11.48 20.88
C GLY A 96 -3.31 10.13 21.52
N GLU A 97 -4.60 9.84 21.69
CA GLU A 97 -5.05 8.59 22.31
C GLU A 97 -4.77 7.40 21.39
N LYS A 98 -4.34 6.30 22.00
CA LYS A 98 -4.02 5.03 21.35
C LYS A 98 -5.00 3.96 21.76
N GLN A 99 -5.50 3.20 20.80
CA GLN A 99 -6.30 2.01 21.03
C GLN A 99 -5.79 0.80 20.25
N THR A 100 -5.98 -0.39 20.81
CA THR A 100 -5.65 -1.65 20.13
C THR A 100 -6.91 -2.39 19.71
N VAL A 101 -7.03 -2.68 18.41
CA VAL A 101 -7.99 -3.61 17.84
C VAL A 101 -7.35 -4.99 17.75
N LYS A 102 -7.97 -5.98 18.39
CA LYS A 102 -7.59 -7.38 18.31
C LYS A 102 -8.36 -8.06 17.18
N ILE A 103 -7.64 -8.80 16.36
CA ILE A 103 -8.18 -9.66 15.31
C ILE A 103 -7.90 -11.10 15.73
N ALA A 104 -8.92 -11.94 15.80
CA ALA A 104 -8.76 -13.36 16.12
C ALA A 104 -9.32 -14.24 15.01
N VAL A 105 -8.53 -15.19 14.52
CA VAL A 105 -8.91 -16.17 13.50
C VAL A 105 -9.44 -17.43 14.19
N ARG A 106 -10.68 -17.81 13.88
CA ARG A 106 -11.32 -19.07 14.28
C ARG A 106 -11.53 -19.93 13.04
N LYS A 107 -10.51 -20.71 12.70
CA LYS A 107 -10.53 -21.61 11.54
C LYS A 107 -11.69 -22.62 11.62
N PRO A 108 -12.48 -22.81 10.56
CA PRO A 108 -13.39 -23.94 10.47
C PRO A 108 -12.59 -25.25 10.33
N LYS A 109 -13.22 -26.38 10.70
CA LYS A 109 -12.63 -27.70 10.46
C LYS A 109 -12.62 -27.98 8.96
N GLY A 110 -11.51 -28.54 8.44
CA GLY A 110 -11.38 -28.88 7.01
C GLY A 110 -11.26 -27.66 6.09
N LEU A 111 -10.75 -26.53 6.59
CA LEU A 111 -10.43 -25.37 5.77
C LEU A 111 -9.48 -25.79 4.64
N GLN A 112 -9.83 -25.45 3.40
CA GLN A 112 -9.04 -25.84 2.24
C GLN A 112 -7.70 -25.06 2.20
N PRO A 113 -6.63 -25.68 1.68
CA PRO A 113 -5.38 -24.98 1.41
C PRO A 113 -5.61 -23.73 0.56
N GLY A 114 -4.99 -22.62 0.92
CA GLY A 114 -5.16 -21.37 0.19
C GLY A 114 -4.93 -20.12 1.03
N GLU A 115 -5.05 -18.98 0.37
CA GLU A 115 -4.95 -17.66 0.98
C GLU A 115 -6.34 -17.02 1.08
N TYR A 116 -6.69 -16.58 2.29
CA TYR A 116 -7.94 -15.89 2.58
C TYR A 116 -7.65 -14.45 2.99
N ARG A 117 -8.35 -13.49 2.38
CA ARG A 117 -8.09 -12.06 2.56
C ARG A 117 -9.38 -11.26 2.67
N SER A 118 -9.41 -10.37 3.66
CA SER A 118 -10.41 -9.31 3.80
C SER A 118 -9.68 -8.03 4.24
N HIS A 119 -10.36 -6.89 4.23
CA HIS A 119 -9.75 -5.64 4.66
C HIS A 119 -10.40 -5.13 5.93
N LEU A 120 -9.58 -4.78 6.92
CA LEU A 120 -10.05 -4.11 8.12
C LEU A 120 -10.23 -2.62 7.80
N LEU A 121 -11.46 -2.15 7.82
CA LEU A 121 -11.85 -0.78 7.55
C LEU A 121 -12.11 -0.03 8.87
N PHE A 122 -11.34 1.03 9.10
CA PHE A 122 -11.58 2.05 10.11
C PHE A 122 -12.43 3.15 9.46
N GLN A 123 -13.75 2.99 9.54
CA GLN A 123 -14.71 3.93 9.00
C GLN A 123 -14.89 5.08 9.99
N ALA A 124 -14.45 6.28 9.62
CA ALA A 124 -14.67 7.46 10.46
C ALA A 124 -16.17 7.77 10.54
N LEU A 125 -16.64 8.05 11.75
CA LEU A 125 -17.98 8.57 12.00
C LEU A 125 -17.91 10.10 12.05
N PRO A 126 -18.92 10.82 11.52
CA PRO A 126 -19.02 12.26 11.68
C PRO A 126 -19.03 12.62 13.18
N ASN A 127 -18.35 13.70 13.54
CA ASN A 127 -18.59 14.34 14.82
C ASN A 127 -19.92 15.11 14.71
N GLU A 128 -20.69 15.18 15.79
CA GLU A 128 -21.91 15.99 15.82
C GLU A 128 -21.52 17.47 15.64
N ASN A 129 -21.92 18.08 14.52
CA ASN A 129 -21.72 19.51 14.29
C ASN A 129 -22.81 20.28 15.04
N THR A 130 -22.44 20.96 16.12
CA THR A 130 -23.35 21.81 16.91
C THR A 130 -23.56 23.22 16.35
N GLU A 131 -22.84 23.63 15.29
CA GLU A 131 -22.98 24.96 14.69
C GLU A 131 -23.39 24.89 13.22
N GLN A 132 -24.67 25.19 12.92
CA GLN A 132 -25.12 25.53 11.57
C GLN A 132 -24.72 26.98 11.26
N LYS A 133 -23.71 27.18 10.40
CA LYS A 133 -23.40 28.48 9.81
C LYS A 133 -23.95 28.52 8.38
N SER A 134 -24.60 29.63 8.01
CA SER A 134 -25.07 29.86 6.64
C SER A 134 -23.88 29.92 5.69
N GLY A 135 -23.76 28.94 4.79
CA GLY A 135 -22.70 28.83 3.80
C GLY A 135 -22.51 27.38 3.30
N ILE A 136 -21.75 27.18 2.23
CA ILE A 136 -21.35 25.85 1.78
C ILE A 136 -20.19 25.37 2.66
N GLN A 137 -20.42 24.31 3.45
CA GLN A 137 -19.41 23.66 4.26
C GLN A 137 -19.12 22.26 3.72
N ILE A 138 -17.87 22.01 3.34
CA ILE A 138 -17.41 20.68 2.90
C ILE A 138 -16.77 19.97 4.10
N ASN A 139 -17.41 18.90 4.58
CA ASN A 139 -16.89 18.08 5.67
C ASN A 139 -16.27 16.80 5.09
N MET A 140 -14.94 16.72 5.08
CA MET A 140 -14.21 15.54 4.63
C MET A 140 -14.10 14.51 5.76
N ILE A 141 -14.59 13.30 5.53
CA ILE A 141 -14.52 12.18 6.48
C ILE A 141 -13.61 11.10 5.89
N MET A 142 -12.45 10.89 6.50
CA MET A 142 -11.44 9.94 5.99
C MET A 142 -11.58 8.57 6.67
N SER A 143 -11.68 7.53 5.86
CA SER A 143 -11.67 6.14 6.32
C SER A 143 -10.42 5.43 5.84
N PHE A 144 -9.91 4.48 6.63
CA PHE A 144 -8.64 3.79 6.35
C PHE A 144 -8.85 2.29 6.28
N SER A 145 -8.17 1.61 5.36
CA SER A 145 -8.36 0.18 5.12
C SER A 145 -7.02 -0.53 5.01
N ILE A 146 -6.83 -1.59 5.78
CA ILE A 146 -5.61 -2.42 5.73
C ILE A 146 -5.96 -3.87 5.36
N PRO A 147 -5.15 -4.55 4.53
CA PRO A 147 -5.37 -5.96 4.22
C PRO A 147 -5.02 -6.84 5.43
N VAL A 148 -5.86 -7.84 5.66
CA VAL A 148 -5.65 -8.90 6.65
C VAL A 148 -5.70 -10.23 5.91
N ILE A 149 -4.63 -11.01 6.05
CA ILE A 149 -4.38 -12.21 5.25
C ILE A 149 -4.14 -13.38 6.19
N PHE A 150 -4.80 -14.49 5.91
CA PHE A 150 -4.55 -15.78 6.55
C PHE A 150 -4.19 -16.80 5.48
N ARG A 151 -3.15 -17.61 5.71
CA ARG A 151 -2.72 -18.65 4.79
C ARG A 151 -2.83 -20.01 5.45
N GLU A 152 -3.51 -20.93 4.77
CA GLU A 152 -3.58 -22.34 5.13
C GLU A 152 -2.67 -23.15 4.21
N GLN A 153 -1.76 -23.94 4.77
CA GLN A 153 -0.82 -24.78 4.02
C GLN A 153 -0.05 -23.98 2.96
N ALA A 154 0.55 -22.88 3.42
CA ALA A 154 1.22 -21.91 2.57
C ALA A 154 2.44 -22.52 1.85
N GLU A 155 2.54 -22.28 0.54
CA GLU A 155 3.77 -22.44 -0.23
C GLU A 155 4.41 -21.08 -0.53
N GLN A 156 5.70 -21.10 -0.87
CA GLN A 156 6.40 -19.88 -1.28
C GLN A 156 5.85 -19.40 -2.64
N PRO A 157 5.43 -18.13 -2.75
CA PRO A 157 4.89 -17.61 -3.99
C PRO A 157 5.95 -17.55 -5.10
N LYS A 158 5.54 -17.83 -6.34
CA LYS A 158 6.39 -17.73 -7.53
C LYS A 158 5.81 -16.69 -8.49
N VAL A 159 6.66 -15.75 -8.90
CA VAL A 159 6.31 -14.66 -9.82
C VAL A 159 7.41 -14.52 -10.86
N THR A 160 7.05 -14.24 -12.11
CA THR A 160 7.99 -13.87 -13.17
C THR A 160 7.66 -12.49 -13.70
N ILE A 161 8.66 -11.78 -14.24
CA ILE A 161 8.42 -10.60 -15.07
C ILE A 161 8.30 -11.10 -16.52
N ALA A 162 7.10 -11.04 -17.07
CA ALA A 162 6.81 -11.53 -18.43
C ALA A 162 7.30 -10.56 -19.51
N GLN A 163 7.10 -9.26 -19.26
CA GLN A 163 7.53 -8.18 -20.15
C GLN A 163 7.70 -6.87 -19.38
N ALA A 164 8.53 -5.98 -19.92
CA ALA A 164 8.60 -4.59 -19.49
C ALA A 164 8.74 -3.67 -20.71
N SER A 165 8.20 -2.46 -20.61
CA SER A 165 8.23 -1.47 -21.69
C SER A 165 8.22 -0.05 -21.15
N ILE A 166 8.80 0.88 -21.91
CA ILE A 166 8.70 2.31 -21.62
C ILE A 166 7.38 2.85 -22.15
N VAL A 167 6.64 3.56 -21.30
CA VAL A 167 5.37 4.20 -21.65
C VAL A 167 5.44 5.70 -21.37
N LYS A 168 4.71 6.49 -22.15
CA LYS A 168 4.57 7.93 -21.90
C LYS A 168 3.66 8.14 -20.68
N SER A 169 4.04 9.03 -19.77
CA SER A 169 3.14 9.42 -18.67
C SER A 169 1.93 10.19 -19.20
N ALA A 170 0.78 9.99 -18.57
CA ALA A 170 -0.47 10.69 -18.91
C ALA A 170 -0.37 12.22 -18.73
N ASP A 171 0.49 12.67 -17.81
CA ASP A 171 0.75 14.09 -17.53
C ASP A 171 1.97 14.66 -18.28
N GLN A 172 2.57 13.87 -19.19
CA GLN A 172 3.75 14.22 -19.98
C GLN A 172 5.02 14.59 -19.18
N ALA A 173 5.08 14.34 -17.86
CA ALA A 173 6.23 14.78 -17.05
C ALA A 173 7.52 14.00 -17.37
N LYS A 174 7.47 12.66 -17.24
CA LYS A 174 8.59 11.74 -17.50
C LYS A 174 8.06 10.42 -18.07
N PRO A 175 8.86 9.67 -18.85
CA PRO A 175 8.50 8.30 -19.20
C PRO A 175 8.39 7.43 -17.93
N GLN A 176 7.54 6.43 -17.98
CA GLN A 176 7.36 5.42 -16.93
C GLN A 176 7.77 4.05 -17.46
N ILE A 177 8.11 3.13 -16.55
CA ILE A 177 8.39 1.74 -16.91
C ILE A 177 7.17 0.92 -16.52
N GLN A 178 6.47 0.37 -17.51
CA GLN A 178 5.39 -0.58 -17.29
C GLN A 178 5.98 -1.99 -17.24
N VAL A 179 5.60 -2.76 -16.22
CA VAL A 179 6.11 -4.10 -15.94
C VAL A 179 4.93 -5.05 -15.79
N GLN A 180 4.91 -6.13 -16.55
CA GLN A 180 3.92 -7.18 -16.44
C GLN A 180 4.49 -8.33 -15.60
N LEU A 181 3.88 -8.58 -14.46
CA LEU A 181 4.20 -9.65 -13.52
C LEU A 181 3.19 -10.78 -13.69
N GLN A 182 3.67 -12.02 -13.74
CA GLN A 182 2.83 -13.21 -13.84
C GLN A 182 3.02 -14.09 -12.60
N ARG A 183 1.90 -14.47 -11.98
CA ARG A 183 1.86 -15.34 -10.80
C ARG A 183 1.76 -16.81 -11.23
N HIS A 184 2.43 -17.70 -10.49
CA HIS A 184 2.46 -19.15 -10.78
C HIS A 184 1.98 -20.04 -9.62
N THR A 185 1.52 -19.46 -8.51
CA THR A 185 1.14 -20.16 -7.27
C THR A 185 -0.06 -19.49 -6.61
N ASN A 186 -0.84 -20.21 -5.80
CA ASN A 186 -2.08 -19.70 -5.18
C ASN A 186 -1.91 -18.80 -3.94
N PHE A 187 -0.71 -18.27 -3.73
CA PHE A 187 -0.37 -17.41 -2.59
C PHE A 187 0.17 -16.08 -3.10
N SER A 188 -0.13 -15.00 -2.37
CA SER A 188 0.31 -13.68 -2.79
C SER A 188 1.81 -13.51 -2.61
N SER A 189 2.50 -12.91 -3.57
CA SER A 189 3.82 -12.32 -3.33
C SER A 189 3.67 -10.94 -2.68
N TYR A 190 4.67 -10.51 -1.91
CA TYR A 190 4.75 -9.15 -1.38
C TYR A 190 6.20 -8.67 -1.36
N GLY A 191 6.45 -7.48 -1.89
CA GLY A 191 7.83 -7.04 -2.11
C GLY A 191 7.99 -5.65 -2.72
N LYS A 192 9.25 -5.36 -3.05
CA LYS A 192 9.72 -4.15 -3.70
C LYS A 192 9.99 -4.43 -5.17
N LEU A 193 9.33 -3.71 -6.07
CA LEU A 193 9.67 -3.68 -7.49
C LEU A 193 10.55 -2.46 -7.72
N SER A 194 11.79 -2.66 -8.17
CA SER A 194 12.77 -1.59 -8.36
C SER A 194 13.36 -1.63 -9.76
N ALA A 195 13.65 -0.45 -10.32
CA ALA A 195 14.42 -0.32 -11.56
C ALA A 195 15.78 0.33 -11.28
N TYR A 196 16.82 -0.18 -11.93
CA TYR A 196 18.20 0.26 -11.79
C TYR A 196 18.84 0.49 -13.15
N VAL A 197 19.76 1.44 -13.21
CA VAL A 197 20.63 1.71 -14.38
C VAL A 197 22.09 1.64 -13.95
N LYS A 198 23.00 1.42 -14.89
CA LYS A 198 24.44 1.57 -14.61
C LYS A 198 24.77 3.05 -14.53
N ASN A 199 25.42 3.47 -13.45
CA ASN A 199 25.95 4.82 -13.31
C ASN A 199 27.32 4.95 -14.01
N ALA A 200 27.86 6.17 -14.05
CA ALA A 200 29.15 6.46 -14.68
C ALA A 200 30.35 5.72 -14.06
N SER A 201 30.24 5.26 -12.81
CA SER A 201 31.26 4.46 -12.13
C SER A 201 31.07 2.94 -12.28
N GLY A 202 30.09 2.50 -13.06
CA GLY A 202 29.78 1.09 -13.31
C GLY A 202 28.92 0.41 -12.22
N GLY A 203 28.54 1.13 -11.17
CA GLY A 203 27.61 0.66 -10.14
C GLY A 203 26.14 0.75 -10.55
N GLN A 204 25.25 0.09 -9.80
CA GLN A 204 23.81 0.17 -10.02
C GLN A 204 23.22 1.36 -9.27
N GLU A 205 22.55 2.26 -10.00
CA GLU A 205 21.78 3.37 -9.46
C GLU A 205 20.28 3.08 -9.58
N LYS A 206 19.57 3.15 -8.46
CA LYS A 206 18.11 2.96 -8.43
C LYS A 206 17.40 4.21 -8.98
N ILE A 207 16.53 4.01 -9.97
CA ILE A 207 15.82 5.09 -10.66
C ILE A 207 14.32 5.12 -10.41
N ALA A 208 13.72 4.01 -9.95
CA ALA A 208 12.31 3.92 -9.60
C ALA A 208 12.07 2.79 -8.58
N GLU A 209 11.01 2.90 -7.78
CA GLU A 209 10.60 1.84 -6.86
C GLU A 209 9.10 1.90 -6.54
N ILE A 210 8.47 0.73 -6.41
CA ILE A 210 7.23 0.52 -5.66
C ILE A 210 7.58 -0.37 -4.48
N SER A 211 7.53 0.15 -3.25
CA SER A 211 8.07 -0.55 -2.09
C SER A 211 7.16 -1.66 -1.52
N ASN A 212 5.86 -1.61 -1.81
CA ASN A 212 4.83 -2.46 -1.18
C ASN A 212 3.93 -3.12 -2.24
N LEU A 213 4.51 -3.73 -3.27
CA LEU A 213 3.79 -4.39 -4.36
C LEU A 213 3.35 -5.80 -3.96
N SER A 214 2.05 -6.06 -4.05
CA SER A 214 1.46 -7.41 -3.91
C SER A 214 0.97 -7.92 -5.26
N VAL A 215 1.15 -9.21 -5.52
CA VAL A 215 0.47 -9.93 -6.62
C VAL A 215 -0.43 -10.97 -5.97
N TYR A 216 -1.74 -10.76 -6.01
CA TYR A 216 -2.72 -11.57 -5.25
C TYR A 216 -3.23 -12.78 -6.04
N PRO A 217 -3.72 -13.84 -5.36
CA PRO A 217 -4.16 -15.09 -6.01
C PRO A 217 -5.32 -14.95 -6.99
N GLU A 218 -6.18 -13.93 -6.84
CA GLU A 218 -7.29 -13.70 -7.78
C GLU A 218 -6.88 -13.05 -9.11
N VAL A 219 -5.61 -12.67 -9.26
CA VAL A 219 -5.08 -12.00 -10.46
C VAL A 219 -3.87 -12.78 -10.96
N ASP A 220 -3.97 -13.32 -12.17
CA ASP A 220 -2.87 -14.09 -12.79
C ASP A 220 -1.75 -13.19 -13.30
N THR A 221 -2.12 -12.00 -13.76
CA THR A 221 -1.20 -11.04 -14.37
C THR A 221 -1.45 -9.64 -13.84
N VAL A 222 -0.40 -9.01 -13.29
CA VAL A 222 -0.43 -7.65 -12.77
C VAL A 222 0.44 -6.75 -13.63
N THR A 223 -0.09 -5.59 -14.00
CA THR A 223 0.64 -4.53 -14.67
C THR A 223 0.99 -3.44 -13.66
N ALA A 224 2.27 -3.37 -13.29
CA ALA A 224 2.82 -2.34 -12.40
C ALA A 224 3.47 -1.22 -13.21
N THR A 225 3.29 0.03 -12.77
CA THR A 225 3.89 1.20 -13.44
C THR A 225 4.86 1.88 -12.49
N LEU A 226 6.16 1.79 -12.80
CA LEU A 226 7.23 2.45 -12.08
C LEU A 226 7.40 3.89 -12.56
N SER A 227 7.12 4.83 -11.68
CA SER A 227 7.45 6.24 -11.86
C SER A 227 8.90 6.49 -11.46
N LEU A 228 9.64 7.19 -12.31
CA LEU A 228 11.01 7.59 -12.00
C LEU A 228 11.06 8.54 -10.81
N PHE A 229 12.11 8.44 -10.00
CA PHE A 229 12.37 9.43 -8.95
C PHE A 229 12.58 10.82 -9.55
N LYS A 230 12.31 11.86 -8.75
CA LYS A 230 12.25 13.25 -9.20
C LYS A 230 13.55 13.73 -9.87
N ASP A 231 14.69 13.24 -9.40
CA ASP A 231 16.04 13.58 -9.88
C ASP A 231 16.60 12.59 -10.92
N LYS A 232 15.85 11.54 -11.28
CA LYS A 232 16.32 10.47 -12.17
C LYS A 232 15.72 10.56 -13.57
N GLN A 233 16.43 9.98 -14.54
CA GLN A 233 16.00 9.87 -15.94
C GLN A 233 16.34 8.48 -16.47
N LEU A 234 15.69 8.08 -17.56
CA LEU A 234 16.12 6.90 -18.32
C LEU A 234 17.41 7.20 -19.08
N PRO A 235 18.28 6.20 -19.29
CA PRO A 235 19.44 6.36 -20.15
C PRO A 235 18.98 6.52 -21.60
N ALA A 236 19.76 7.24 -22.42
CA ALA A 236 19.48 7.35 -23.86
C ALA A 236 19.60 5.99 -24.56
N ASN A 237 20.62 5.21 -24.20
CA ASN A 237 20.86 3.85 -24.67
C ASN A 237 21.36 2.99 -23.50
N GLY A 238 21.10 1.69 -23.53
CA GLY A 238 21.63 0.73 -22.56
C GLY A 238 20.53 -0.10 -21.91
N ASP A 239 20.79 -0.60 -20.71
CA ASP A 239 19.91 -1.56 -20.05
C ASP A 239 19.36 -1.00 -18.73
N VAL A 240 18.08 -1.28 -18.48
CA VAL A 240 17.42 -1.07 -17.19
C VAL A 240 17.18 -2.43 -16.55
N LEU A 241 17.81 -2.67 -15.40
CA LEU A 241 17.54 -3.87 -14.60
C LEU A 241 16.29 -3.64 -13.74
N ILE A 242 15.33 -4.55 -13.81
CA ILE A 242 14.10 -4.53 -13.04
C ILE A 242 14.11 -5.74 -12.13
N ASP A 243 14.08 -5.52 -10.82
CA ASP A 243 14.06 -6.57 -9.81
C ASP A 243 12.79 -6.50 -8.98
N TYR A 244 12.16 -7.65 -8.76
CA TYR A 244 11.10 -7.82 -7.77
C TYR A 244 11.63 -8.65 -6.60
N LYS A 245 11.89 -7.99 -5.47
CA LYS A 245 12.44 -8.61 -4.26
C LYS A 245 11.41 -8.66 -3.15
N GLY A 246 11.34 -9.74 -2.41
CA GLY A 246 10.39 -9.91 -1.33
C GLY A 246 10.62 -8.96 -0.16
N ALA A 247 9.54 -8.69 0.57
CA ALA A 247 9.53 -7.85 1.76
C ALA A 247 8.78 -8.54 2.91
N GLU A 248 8.99 -8.08 4.14
CA GLU A 248 8.38 -8.63 5.36
C GLU A 248 8.62 -10.14 5.48
N GLU A 249 7.57 -10.96 5.41
CA GLU A 249 7.68 -12.42 5.47
C GLU A 249 8.49 -13.02 4.31
N TYR A 250 8.75 -12.25 3.25
CA TYR A 250 9.50 -12.65 2.07
C TYR A 250 10.86 -11.93 1.93
N ASN A 251 11.39 -11.29 2.98
CA ASN A 251 12.64 -10.53 2.91
C ASN A 251 13.86 -11.29 2.34
N ALA A 252 13.85 -12.62 2.37
CA ALA A 252 14.92 -13.48 1.84
C ALA A 252 14.62 -14.08 0.45
N VAL A 253 13.54 -13.64 -0.21
CA VAL A 253 13.09 -14.19 -1.49
C VAL A 253 13.34 -13.17 -2.61
N ASP A 254 14.13 -13.54 -3.60
CA ASP A 254 14.18 -12.83 -4.88
C ASP A 254 13.14 -13.46 -5.81
N PHE A 255 12.08 -12.72 -6.14
CA PHE A 255 10.98 -13.27 -6.94
C PHE A 255 11.33 -13.32 -8.42
N ALA A 256 11.80 -12.21 -8.99
CA ALA A 256 12.08 -12.10 -10.42
C ALA A 256 13.09 -11.00 -10.72
N SER A 257 13.81 -11.16 -11.83
CA SER A 257 14.69 -10.15 -12.41
C SER A 257 14.49 -10.11 -13.92
N TYR A 258 14.57 -8.92 -14.52
CA TYR A 258 14.37 -8.70 -15.95
C TYR A 258 15.24 -7.54 -16.44
N THR A 259 15.83 -7.67 -17.61
CA THR A 259 16.63 -6.60 -18.24
C THR A 259 15.88 -6.02 -19.43
N LEU A 260 15.52 -4.74 -19.34
CA LEU A 260 14.89 -3.97 -20.41
C LEU A 260 15.95 -3.18 -21.18
N ALA A 261 16.16 -3.50 -22.45
CA ALA A 261 17.03 -2.72 -23.33
C ALA A 261 16.32 -1.43 -23.79
N ILE A 262 17.05 -0.32 -23.79
CA ILE A 262 16.64 1.02 -24.23
C ILE A 262 17.49 1.44 -25.43
N GLY A 263 16.84 1.95 -26.48
CA GLY A 263 17.53 2.53 -27.64
C GLY A 263 18.03 1.53 -28.68
N LYS A 264 17.40 0.35 -28.78
CA LYS A 264 17.53 -0.54 -29.94
C LYS A 264 16.47 -0.23 -30.98
#